data_AF-C9SHI7-F1
#
_entry.id   AF-C9SHI7-F1
#
_cell.length_a   1.000
_cell.length_b   1.000
_cell.length_c   1.000
_cell.angle_alpha   90.00
_cell.angle_beta   90.00
_cell.angle_gamma   90.00
#
_symmetry.space_group_name_H-M   'P 1'
#
loop_
_entity.id
_entity.type
_entity.pdbx_description
1 polymer ?
#
loop_
_entity_poly.entity_id
_entity_poly.type
_entity_poly.pdbx_seq_one_letter_code
_entity_poly.pdbx_strand_id
1 'polypeptide(L)'
;MSRNTEMPVPKVILHDASRHSRIGFEWILTSKLPGEAWATRWQSMAYATKEQLAKRFCCYSLHVFRKQCRVIGNIHSSTASAEGVRIVPMHFFWDSRIHEDVPRGPFKTTRDRMKARLMLSSRERHGKIARYSAQSEMDSDDEEDLEDAEQTLDSIKKLQPLYWTLYFRPQRTPSLKRPWCSTTTAPCITYSWIATEI
;
A
#
# COMPACT_ATOMS: atom_id res chain seq x y z
N MET A 1 10.49 -18.82 5.17
CA MET A 1 10.44 -17.38 4.84
C MET A 1 11.29 -16.46 5.75
N SER A 2 12.23 -16.98 6.55
CA SER A 2 13.12 -16.16 7.41
C SER A 2 14.23 -15.38 6.69
N ARG A 3 14.23 -15.32 5.34
CA ARG A 3 15.35 -14.76 4.56
C ARG A 3 15.11 -13.34 4.03
N ASN A 4 13.89 -12.80 4.20
CA ASN A 4 13.51 -11.56 3.53
C ASN A 4 13.38 -10.34 4.43
N THR A 5 13.04 -10.48 5.71
CA THR A 5 12.92 -9.34 6.63
C THR A 5 13.36 -9.76 8.03
N GLU A 6 13.89 -8.79 8.77
CA GLU A 6 14.19 -8.93 10.21
C GLU A 6 12.92 -8.76 11.07
N MET A 7 11.83 -8.29 10.45
CA MET A 7 10.54 -8.20 11.11
C MET A 7 10.06 -9.60 11.51
N PRO A 8 9.63 -9.82 12.76
CA PRO A 8 9.01 -11.07 13.15
C PRO A 8 7.71 -11.25 12.35
N VAL A 9 7.68 -12.25 11.47
CA VAL A 9 6.51 -12.59 10.66
C VAL A 9 6.05 -14.01 10.99
N PRO A 10 4.73 -14.29 10.95
CA PRO A 10 4.23 -15.64 11.12
C PRO A 10 4.87 -16.59 10.10
N LYS A 11 5.28 -17.79 10.55
CA LYS A 11 5.77 -18.85 9.67
C LYS A 11 4.59 -19.65 9.16
N VAL A 12 4.52 -19.84 7.85
CA VAL A 12 3.56 -20.78 7.24
C VAL A 12 3.93 -22.19 7.66
N ILE A 13 2.98 -22.90 8.27
CA ILE A 13 3.12 -24.29 8.72
C ILE A 13 2.52 -25.23 7.67
N LEU A 14 1.28 -24.96 7.28
CA LEU A 14 0.53 -25.71 6.27
C LEU A 14 -0.33 -24.74 5.46
N HIS A 15 -0.70 -25.13 4.25
CA HIS A 15 -1.68 -24.43 3.44
C HIS A 15 -2.30 -25.39 2.44
N ASP A 16 -3.49 -25.04 1.97
CA ASP A 16 -4.15 -25.68 0.85
C ASP A 16 -4.82 -24.59 0.00
N ALA A 17 -4.42 -24.50 -1.26
CA ALA A 17 -4.98 -23.54 -2.22
C ALA A 17 -6.18 -24.13 -2.99
N SER A 18 -6.66 -25.33 -2.63
CA SER A 18 -7.82 -25.95 -3.24
C SER A 18 -9.10 -25.63 -2.46
N ARG A 19 -10.16 -25.31 -3.19
CA ARG A 19 -11.52 -25.18 -2.64
C ARG A 19 -12.16 -26.53 -2.32
N HIS A 20 -11.57 -27.63 -2.77
CA HIS A 20 -12.04 -28.99 -2.50
C HIS A 20 -11.52 -29.54 -1.16
N SER A 21 -10.86 -28.71 -0.35
CA SER A 21 -10.43 -29.10 0.99
C SER A 21 -11.66 -29.45 1.86
N ARG A 22 -11.46 -30.20 2.96
CA ARG A 22 -12.56 -30.55 3.90
C ARG A 22 -13.23 -29.31 4.52
N ILE A 23 -12.57 -28.16 4.47
CA ILE A 23 -13.06 -26.88 4.96
C ILE A 23 -13.94 -26.17 3.91
N GLY A 24 -13.86 -26.59 2.64
CA GLY A 24 -14.61 -26.02 1.52
C GLY A 24 -14.00 -24.73 0.95
N PHE A 25 -12.84 -24.31 1.46
CA PHE A 25 -12.16 -23.08 1.09
C PHE A 25 -10.64 -23.28 1.04
N GLU A 26 -9.97 -22.32 0.40
CA GLU A 26 -8.52 -22.16 0.45
C GLU A 26 -8.13 -21.71 1.87
N TRP A 27 -7.05 -22.26 2.44
CA TRP A 27 -6.65 -21.97 3.81
C TRP A 27 -5.13 -21.96 4.00
N ILE A 28 -4.70 -21.27 5.04
CA ILE A 28 -3.31 -21.21 5.48
C ILE A 28 -3.24 -21.29 7.00
N LEU A 29 -2.38 -22.18 7.49
CA LEU A 29 -2.05 -22.30 8.90
C LEU A 29 -0.68 -21.68 9.16
N THR A 30 -0.62 -20.77 10.12
CA THR A 30 0.61 -20.04 10.46
C THR A 30 0.92 -20.10 11.95
N SER A 31 2.20 -19.88 12.32
CA SER A 31 2.61 -19.77 13.71
C SER A 31 2.06 -18.50 14.35
N LYS A 32 1.53 -18.60 15.58
CA LYS A 32 1.13 -17.43 16.37
C LYS A 32 2.37 -16.66 16.84
N LEU A 33 2.45 -15.36 16.50
CA LEU A 33 3.47 -14.49 17.08
C LEU A 33 3.09 -14.11 18.51
N PRO A 34 4.03 -14.14 19.46
CA PRO A 34 3.79 -13.62 20.80
C PRO A 34 3.68 -12.10 20.75
N GLY A 35 2.76 -11.54 21.52
CA GLY A 35 2.59 -10.09 21.64
C GLY A 35 1.14 -9.69 21.81
N GLU A 36 0.94 -8.39 21.89
CA GLU A 36 -0.35 -7.74 22.05
C GLU A 36 -0.51 -6.65 20.98
N ALA A 37 -1.75 -6.39 20.58
CA ALA A 37 -2.05 -5.31 19.66
C ALA A 37 -1.63 -3.96 20.27
N TRP A 38 -0.95 -3.13 19.49
CA TRP A 38 -0.52 -1.81 19.97
C TRP A 38 -1.69 -0.95 20.41
N ALA A 39 -2.83 -1.05 19.72
CA ALA A 39 -4.06 -0.32 20.06
C ALA A 39 -4.47 -0.50 21.52
N THR A 40 -4.32 -1.71 22.09
CA THR A 40 -4.71 -2.01 23.47
C THR A 40 -3.87 -1.25 24.49
N ARG A 41 -2.57 -1.04 24.22
CA ARG A 41 -1.65 -0.42 25.18
C ARG A 41 -1.21 0.99 24.81
N TRP A 42 -1.53 1.47 23.61
CA TRP A 42 -0.97 2.71 23.07
C TRP A 42 -1.17 3.90 24.01
N GLN A 43 -2.37 4.08 24.57
CA GLN A 43 -2.65 5.21 25.48
C GLN A 43 -1.80 5.15 26.75
N SER A 44 -1.62 3.96 27.31
CA SER A 44 -0.83 3.71 28.54
C SER A 44 0.69 3.76 28.35
N MET A 45 1.19 3.73 27.11
CA MET A 45 2.63 3.73 26.84
C MET A 45 3.23 5.12 27.04
N ALA A 46 4.41 5.17 27.66
CA ALA A 46 5.22 6.37 27.70
C ALA A 46 5.61 6.83 26.29
N TYR A 47 5.73 8.14 26.09
CA TYR A 47 6.05 8.72 24.79
C TYR A 47 7.37 8.18 24.21
N ALA A 48 8.41 8.05 25.03
CA ALA A 48 9.70 7.49 24.61
C ALA A 48 9.57 6.06 24.04
N THR A 49 8.66 5.24 24.59
CA THR A 49 8.39 3.90 24.07
C THR A 49 7.70 3.96 22.71
N LYS A 50 6.74 4.87 22.53
CA LYS A 50 6.07 5.10 21.24
C LYS A 50 7.07 5.52 20.17
N GLU A 51 7.99 6.41 20.53
CA GLU A 51 9.06 6.88 19.64
C GLU A 51 9.95 5.71 19.19
N GLN A 52 10.38 4.85 20.11
CA GLN A 52 11.18 3.67 19.79
C GLN A 52 10.44 2.68 18.89
N LEU A 53 9.14 2.45 19.13
CA LEU A 53 8.31 1.59 18.29
C LEU A 53 8.19 2.15 16.87
N ALA A 54 7.92 3.45 16.74
CA ALA A 54 7.86 4.12 15.45
C ALA A 54 9.19 4.00 14.69
N LYS A 55 10.33 4.24 15.37
CA LYS A 55 11.66 4.07 14.79
C LYS A 55 11.90 2.64 14.28
N ARG A 56 11.57 1.62 15.07
CA ARG A 56 11.70 0.21 14.66
C ARG A 56 10.81 -0.14 13.47
N PHE A 57 9.57 0.34 13.47
CA PHE A 57 8.65 0.16 12.34
C PHE A 57 9.18 0.79 11.05
N CYS A 58 9.74 2.00 11.14
CA CYS A 58 10.40 2.66 10.01
C CYS A 58 11.57 1.82 9.48
N CYS A 59 12.42 1.26 10.35
CA CYS A 59 13.51 0.37 9.94
C CYS A 59 13.00 -0.87 9.19
N TYR A 60 11.97 -1.54 9.71
CA TYR A 60 11.38 -2.69 9.02
C TYR A 60 10.77 -2.31 7.67
N SER A 61 10.05 -1.20 7.61
CA SER A 61 9.45 -0.68 6.37
C SER A 61 10.52 -0.38 5.33
N LEU A 62 11.63 0.22 5.73
CA LEU A 62 12.78 0.47 4.86
C LEU A 62 13.41 -0.83 4.34
N HIS A 63 13.58 -1.84 5.19
CA HIS A 63 14.14 -3.14 4.79
C HIS A 63 13.26 -3.85 3.76
N VAL A 64 11.94 -3.84 3.96
CA VAL A 64 10.98 -4.40 3.00
C VAL A 64 10.96 -3.58 1.71
N PHE A 65 10.95 -2.24 1.81
CA PHE A 65 10.95 -1.35 0.64
C PHE A 65 12.21 -1.51 -0.22
N ARG A 66 13.37 -1.82 0.36
CA ARG A 66 14.58 -2.11 -0.42
C ARG A 66 14.48 -3.40 -1.24
N LYS A 67 13.60 -4.34 -0.86
CA LYS A 67 13.34 -5.59 -1.58
C LYS A 67 12.17 -5.41 -2.55
N GLN A 68 12.41 -4.66 -3.62
CA GLN A 68 11.41 -4.40 -4.66
C GLN A 68 11.01 -5.70 -5.39
N CYS A 69 9.72 -5.98 -5.46
CA CYS A 69 9.17 -7.08 -6.27
C CYS A 69 9.22 -6.69 -7.75
N ARG A 70 9.54 -7.64 -8.64
CA ARG A 70 9.65 -7.37 -10.08
C ARG A 70 8.31 -7.10 -10.77
N VAL A 71 7.23 -7.71 -10.27
CA VAL A 71 5.87 -7.58 -10.82
C VAL A 71 4.90 -7.35 -9.67
N ILE A 72 3.89 -6.51 -9.90
CA ILE A 72 2.84 -6.27 -8.90
C ILE A 72 1.81 -7.39 -8.97
N GLY A 73 1.59 -8.05 -7.84
CA GLY A 73 0.59 -9.13 -7.72
C GLY A 73 1.15 -10.53 -7.95
N ASN A 74 2.47 -10.72 -8.03
CA ASN A 74 3.07 -12.06 -8.04
C ASN A 74 4.34 -12.11 -7.20
N ILE A 75 4.36 -12.98 -6.20
CA ILE A 75 5.53 -13.26 -5.34
C ILE A 75 6.37 -14.43 -5.85
N HIS A 76 5.87 -15.17 -6.84
CA HIS A 76 6.58 -16.29 -7.44
C HIS A 76 7.52 -15.78 -8.54
N SER A 77 8.75 -16.32 -8.53
CA SER A 77 9.70 -16.09 -9.62
C SER A 77 9.11 -16.62 -10.93
N SER A 78 9.34 -15.89 -12.03
CA SER A 78 8.83 -16.11 -13.40
C SER A 78 9.06 -17.50 -14.04
N THR A 79 9.52 -18.50 -13.29
CA THR A 79 9.83 -19.85 -13.79
C THR A 79 8.62 -20.78 -13.85
N ALA A 80 7.47 -20.39 -13.31
CA ALA A 80 6.23 -21.15 -13.51
C ALA A 80 5.54 -20.64 -14.78
N SER A 81 5.58 -21.46 -15.84
CA SER A 81 4.72 -21.36 -17.02
C SER A 81 3.26 -21.62 -16.59
N ALA A 82 2.65 -20.65 -15.94
CA ALA A 82 1.25 -20.72 -15.52
C ALA A 82 0.66 -19.32 -15.62
N GLU A 83 -0.44 -19.22 -16.35
CA GLU A 83 -1.32 -18.05 -16.40
C GLU A 83 -1.38 -17.39 -15.03
N GLY A 84 -0.82 -16.18 -14.95
CA GLY A 84 -0.50 -15.55 -13.69
C GLY A 84 -1.72 -15.48 -12.79
N VAL A 85 -1.60 -15.98 -11.56
CA VAL A 85 -2.60 -15.78 -10.51
C VAL A 85 -2.86 -14.28 -10.40
N ARG A 86 -4.06 -13.87 -10.82
CA ARG A 86 -4.48 -12.48 -10.83
C ARG A 86 -4.84 -12.08 -9.41
N ILE A 87 -3.85 -11.67 -8.62
CA ILE A 87 -4.14 -11.03 -7.33
C ILE A 87 -4.72 -9.65 -7.63
N VAL A 88 -6.03 -9.56 -7.55
CA VAL A 88 -6.77 -8.30 -7.65
C VAL A 88 -6.89 -7.72 -6.24
N PRO A 89 -6.43 -6.50 -5.97
CA PRO A 89 -6.73 -5.82 -4.71
C PRO A 89 -8.25 -5.60 -4.54
N MET A 90 -8.76 -5.72 -3.31
CA MET A 90 -10.20 -5.59 -3.00
C MET A 90 -10.87 -4.36 -3.64
N HIS A 91 -10.18 -3.22 -3.65
CA HIS A 91 -10.70 -1.97 -4.22
C HIS A 91 -11.11 -2.03 -5.70
N PHE A 92 -10.66 -3.03 -6.46
CA PHE A 92 -11.02 -3.24 -7.87
C PHE A 92 -12.29 -4.10 -8.08
N PHE A 93 -12.82 -4.71 -7.04
CA PHE A 93 -13.98 -5.61 -7.17
C PHE A 93 -14.98 -5.56 -6.01
N TRP A 94 -14.77 -4.73 -4.99
CA TRP A 94 -15.81 -4.42 -4.01
C TRP A 94 -16.94 -3.61 -4.64
N ASP A 95 -18.16 -3.89 -4.16
CA ASP A 95 -19.40 -3.23 -4.58
C ASP A 95 -19.66 -3.29 -6.09
N SER A 96 -20.19 -2.22 -6.66
CA SER A 96 -20.47 -2.11 -8.11
C SER A 96 -19.21 -2.19 -8.98
N ARG A 97 -18.01 -2.07 -8.39
CA ARG A 97 -16.74 -2.06 -9.13
C ARG A 97 -16.41 -3.41 -9.76
N ILE A 98 -17.08 -4.50 -9.36
CA ILE A 98 -16.95 -5.80 -10.05
C ILE A 98 -17.49 -5.76 -11.49
N HIS A 99 -18.46 -4.88 -11.76
CA HIS A 99 -19.10 -4.75 -13.08
C HIS A 99 -18.39 -3.75 -14.00
N GLU A 100 -17.48 -2.93 -13.45
CA GLU A 100 -16.76 -1.91 -14.19
C GLU A 100 -15.71 -2.51 -15.14
N ASP A 101 -15.64 -2.03 -16.38
CA ASP A 101 -14.62 -2.47 -17.33
C ASP A 101 -13.30 -1.70 -17.12
N VAL A 102 -12.50 -2.15 -16.15
CA VAL A 102 -11.19 -1.57 -15.81
C VAL A 102 -10.14 -2.69 -15.77
N PRO A 103 -8.90 -2.45 -16.27
CA PRO A 103 -7.79 -3.39 -16.10
C PRO A 103 -7.57 -3.67 -14.61
N ARG A 104 -7.62 -4.94 -14.18
CA ARG A 104 -7.37 -5.33 -12.77
C ARG A 104 -6.09 -6.15 -12.58
N GLY A 105 -5.18 -6.04 -13.53
CA GLY A 105 -3.88 -6.72 -13.53
C GLY A 105 -3.88 -8.10 -14.19
N PRO A 106 -2.72 -8.81 -14.16
CA PRO A 106 -1.49 -8.41 -13.48
C PRO A 106 -0.83 -7.16 -14.09
N PHE A 107 -0.36 -6.24 -13.25
CA PHE A 107 0.24 -4.99 -13.70
C PHE A 107 1.76 -5.12 -13.78
N LYS A 108 2.34 -4.78 -14.93
CA LYS A 108 3.79 -4.80 -15.13
C LYS A 108 4.50 -3.66 -14.40
N THR A 109 3.82 -2.53 -14.23
CA THR A 109 4.39 -1.34 -13.57
C THR A 109 3.44 -0.76 -12.52
N THR A 110 3.98 -0.09 -11.50
CA THR A 110 3.18 0.72 -10.54
C THR A 110 2.35 1.77 -11.24
N ARG A 111 2.88 2.25 -12.38
CA ARG A 111 2.17 3.10 -13.32
C ARG A 111 0.85 2.46 -13.74
N ASP A 112 0.88 1.34 -14.45
CA ASP A 112 -0.34 0.75 -15.01
C ASP A 112 -1.39 0.48 -13.94
N ARG A 113 -0.93 0.08 -12.74
CA ARG A 113 -1.78 -0.06 -11.56
C ARG A 113 -2.40 1.25 -11.09
N MET A 114 -1.60 2.32 -10.97
CA MET A 114 -2.11 3.63 -10.52
C MET A 114 -3.07 4.23 -11.55
N LYS A 115 -2.79 4.09 -12.84
CA LYS A 115 -3.71 4.51 -13.91
C LYS A 115 -5.05 3.79 -13.78
N ALA A 116 -5.03 2.47 -13.61
CA ALA A 116 -6.25 1.68 -13.42
C ALA A 116 -7.04 2.11 -12.17
N ARG A 117 -6.36 2.43 -11.06
CA ARG A 117 -6.99 2.96 -9.85
C ARG A 117 -7.66 4.32 -10.08
N LEU A 118 -6.96 5.26 -10.71
CA LEU A 118 -7.50 6.58 -11.00
C LEU A 118 -8.70 6.50 -11.97
N MET A 119 -8.66 5.59 -12.95
CA MET A 119 -9.81 5.36 -13.85
C MET A 119 -11.04 4.88 -13.08
N LEU A 120 -10.88 3.92 -12.16
CA LEU A 120 -11.97 3.39 -11.36
C LEU A 120 -12.58 4.45 -10.44
N SER A 121 -11.74 5.16 -9.69
CA SER A 121 -12.18 6.26 -8.82
C SER A 121 -12.84 7.39 -9.60
N SER A 122 -12.33 7.71 -10.79
CA SER A 122 -12.95 8.71 -11.66
C SER A 122 -14.35 8.28 -12.08
N ARG A 123 -14.53 7.04 -12.55
CA ARG A 123 -15.86 6.55 -13.00
C ARG A 123 -16.88 6.52 -11.87
N GLU A 124 -16.49 6.02 -10.71
CA GLU A 124 -17.35 5.99 -9.52
C GLU A 124 -17.83 7.39 -9.14
N ARG A 125 -16.92 8.37 -9.16
CA ARG A 125 -17.22 9.77 -8.85
C ARG A 125 -18.14 10.42 -9.90
N HIS A 126 -17.89 10.20 -11.19
CA HIS A 126 -18.79 10.67 -12.25
C HIS A 126 -20.18 10.02 -12.14
N GLY A 127 -20.25 8.73 -11.82
CA GLY A 127 -21.53 8.03 -11.59
C GLY A 127 -22.28 8.57 -10.37
N LYS A 128 -21.56 8.91 -9.29
CA LYS A 128 -22.14 9.53 -8.09
C LYS A 128 -22.72 10.91 -8.38
N ILE A 129 -21.96 11.78 -9.05
CA ILE A 129 -22.44 13.11 -9.49
C ILE A 129 -23.64 12.97 -10.42
N ALA A 130 -23.58 12.10 -11.43
CA ALA A 130 -24.71 11.90 -12.36
C ALA A 130 -26.00 11.43 -11.66
N ARG A 131 -25.88 10.64 -10.58
CA ARG A 131 -27.03 10.21 -9.77
C ARG A 131 -27.64 11.37 -8.99
N TYR A 132 -26.83 12.10 -8.25
CA TYR A 132 -27.33 13.22 -7.44
C TYR A 132 -27.80 14.41 -8.28
N SER A 133 -27.12 14.73 -9.39
CA SER A 133 -27.58 15.78 -10.30
C SER A 133 -28.92 15.47 -10.97
N ALA A 134 -29.36 14.20 -10.98
CA ALA A 134 -30.68 13.79 -11.47
C ALA A 134 -31.74 13.73 -10.34
N GLN A 135 -31.33 13.89 -9.09
CA GLN A 135 -32.19 13.82 -7.91
C GLN A 135 -32.76 15.22 -7.62
N SER A 136 -34.07 15.31 -7.38
CA SER A 136 -34.76 16.60 -7.18
C SER A 136 -34.71 17.11 -5.74
N GLU A 137 -34.49 16.23 -4.77
CA GLU A 137 -34.39 16.54 -3.34
C GLU A 137 -33.15 15.82 -2.81
N MET A 138 -32.19 16.60 -2.32
CA MET A 138 -30.97 16.11 -1.67
C MET A 138 -31.08 16.47 -0.19
N ASP A 139 -30.72 15.53 0.68
CA ASP A 139 -30.49 15.86 2.08
C ASP A 139 -29.06 16.42 2.26
N SER A 140 -28.73 16.86 3.48
CA SER A 140 -27.41 17.40 3.78
C SER A 140 -26.28 16.40 3.53
N ASP A 141 -26.56 15.11 3.71
CA ASP A 141 -25.58 14.04 3.55
C ASP A 141 -25.28 13.83 2.06
N ASP A 142 -26.31 13.83 1.21
CA ASP A 142 -26.21 13.77 -0.25
C ASP A 142 -25.47 14.99 -0.84
N GLU A 143 -25.69 16.18 -0.29
CA GLU A 143 -24.97 17.41 -0.69
C GLU A 143 -23.46 17.33 -0.36
N GLU A 144 -23.11 16.92 0.87
CA GLU A 144 -21.71 16.71 1.28
C GLU A 144 -21.04 15.66 0.39
N ASP A 145 -21.75 14.56 0.12
CA ASP A 145 -21.28 13.46 -0.72
C ASP A 145 -21.04 13.86 -2.19
N LEU A 146 -21.81 14.82 -2.70
CA LEU A 146 -21.62 15.41 -4.02
C LEU A 146 -20.38 16.32 -4.04
N GLU A 147 -20.21 17.20 -3.05
CA GLU A 147 -19.04 18.08 -2.95
C GLU A 147 -17.73 17.27 -2.84
N ASP A 148 -17.71 16.25 -1.99
CA ASP A 148 -16.60 15.30 -1.86
C ASP A 148 -16.29 14.61 -3.19
N ALA A 149 -17.34 14.29 -3.95
CA ALA A 149 -17.18 13.65 -5.23
C ALA A 149 -16.48 14.56 -6.25
N GLU A 150 -16.90 15.82 -6.33
CA GLU A 150 -16.33 16.84 -7.18
C GLU A 150 -14.89 17.18 -6.79
N GLN A 151 -14.63 17.38 -5.49
CA GLN A 151 -13.29 17.66 -4.96
C GLN A 151 -12.31 16.52 -5.30
N THR A 152 -12.76 15.27 -5.19
CA THR A 152 -11.94 14.13 -5.59
C THR A 152 -11.65 14.15 -7.10
N LEU A 153 -12.63 14.49 -7.95
CA LEU A 153 -12.40 14.57 -9.40
C LEU A 153 -11.38 15.65 -9.75
N ASP A 154 -11.44 16.81 -9.09
CA ASP A 154 -10.44 17.86 -9.25
C ASP A 154 -9.04 17.37 -8.84
N SER A 155 -8.95 16.65 -7.71
CA SER A 155 -7.71 16.02 -7.26
C SER A 155 -7.18 14.99 -8.28
N ILE A 156 -8.07 14.17 -8.86
CA ILE A 156 -7.70 13.20 -9.90
C ILE A 156 -7.18 13.94 -11.14
N LYS A 157 -7.83 15.02 -11.58
CA LYS A 157 -7.39 15.84 -12.73
C LYS A 157 -5.98 16.41 -12.49
N LYS A 158 -5.69 16.90 -11.28
CA LYS A 158 -4.35 17.38 -10.90
C LYS A 158 -3.31 16.27 -10.84
N LEU A 159 -3.69 15.05 -10.46
CA LEU A 159 -2.79 13.90 -10.36
C LEU A 159 -2.49 13.23 -11.70
N GLN A 160 -3.39 13.30 -12.69
CA GLN A 160 -3.21 12.72 -14.02
C GLN A 160 -1.89 13.14 -14.71
N PRO A 161 -1.49 14.42 -14.76
CA PRO A 161 -0.22 14.82 -15.38
C PRO A 161 1.00 14.39 -14.55
N LEU A 162 0.88 14.35 -13.22
CA LEU A 162 1.98 14.02 -12.30
C LEU A 162 2.34 12.52 -12.30
N TYR A 163 1.44 11.68 -12.80
CA TYR A 163 1.63 10.25 -12.95
C TYR A 163 2.92 9.87 -13.69
N TRP A 164 3.34 10.66 -14.69
CA TRP A 164 4.58 10.39 -15.42
C TRP A 164 5.83 10.64 -14.57
N THR A 165 5.75 11.58 -13.63
CA THR A 165 6.86 12.03 -12.80
C THR A 165 7.08 11.15 -11.56
N LEU A 166 6.04 10.50 -11.06
CA LEU A 166 6.09 9.63 -9.86
C LEU A 166 6.77 8.26 -10.08
N TYR A 167 7.75 8.20 -10.99
CA TYR A 167 8.58 7.01 -11.17
C TYR A 167 9.46 6.80 -9.93
N PHE A 168 9.09 5.84 -9.08
CA PHE A 168 10.02 5.27 -8.11
C PHE A 168 11.15 4.59 -8.88
N ARG A 169 12.24 5.33 -9.10
CA ARG A 169 13.47 4.76 -9.66
C ARG A 169 13.88 3.59 -8.77
N PRO A 170 14.10 2.38 -9.30
CA PRO A 170 14.78 1.34 -8.56
C PRO A 170 16.11 1.95 -8.10
N GLN A 171 16.29 2.12 -6.79
CA GLN A 171 17.58 2.57 -6.30
C GLN A 171 18.60 1.53 -6.73
N ARG A 172 19.52 1.91 -7.63
CA ARG A 172 20.77 1.17 -7.81
C ARG A 172 21.38 1.14 -6.42
N THR A 173 21.46 -0.05 -5.83
CA THR A 173 22.10 -0.25 -4.53
C THR A 173 23.47 0.43 -4.55
N PRO A 174 23.70 1.49 -3.77
CA PRO A 174 25.06 1.92 -3.51
C PRO A 174 25.71 0.75 -2.76
N SER A 175 26.83 0.25 -3.27
CA SER A 175 27.64 -0.76 -2.60
C SER A 175 27.85 -0.34 -1.14
N LEU A 176 27.42 -1.21 -0.24
CA LEU A 176 27.41 -1.01 1.20
C LEU A 176 28.83 -0.67 1.71
N LYS A 177 29.06 0.58 2.11
CA LYS A 177 30.05 0.92 3.14
C LYS A 177 29.49 2.00 4.04
N ARG A 178 28.86 1.58 5.15
CA ARG A 178 29.30 1.89 6.54
C ARG A 178 28.24 1.39 7.54
N PRO A 179 28.65 0.77 8.66
CA PRO A 179 27.77 0.35 9.73
C PRO A 179 27.63 1.49 10.75
N TRP A 180 26.42 1.95 11.04
CA TRP A 180 26.16 2.74 12.25
C TRP A 180 24.81 2.34 12.82
N CYS A 181 24.86 1.44 13.81
CA CYS A 181 23.91 1.44 14.92
C CYS A 181 24.62 0.76 16.10
N SER A 182 25.59 1.46 16.67
CA SER A 182 26.11 1.16 18.01
C SER A 182 26.04 2.45 18.81
N THR A 183 25.47 2.29 19.99
CA THR A 183 25.15 3.27 21.02
C THR A 183 26.36 4.15 21.37
N THR A 184 26.05 5.37 21.84
CA THR A 184 26.83 6.20 22.77
C THR A 184 27.42 7.50 22.18
N THR A 185 26.92 8.60 22.78
CA THR A 185 27.42 9.99 22.81
C THR A 185 27.13 10.91 21.62
N ALA A 186 26.38 11.97 21.89
CA ALA A 186 26.21 13.15 21.03
C ALA A 186 27.56 13.85 20.75
N PRO A 187 27.69 14.60 19.65
CA PRO A 187 27.49 16.03 19.79
C PRO A 187 26.78 16.71 18.62
N CYS A 188 26.33 17.92 18.91
CA CYS A 188 25.66 18.89 18.06
C CYS A 188 26.34 19.08 16.70
N ILE A 189 25.54 19.11 15.62
CA ILE A 189 25.93 19.75 14.36
C ILE A 189 24.78 20.66 13.94
N THR A 190 25.07 21.95 13.96
CA THR A 190 24.26 23.05 13.45
C THR A 190 24.06 22.90 11.94
N TYR A 191 22.81 22.95 11.49
CA TYR A 191 22.52 23.08 10.06
C TYR A 191 22.50 24.57 9.71
N SER A 192 23.54 25.01 9.00
CA SER A 192 23.55 26.24 8.22
C SER A 192 22.61 26.08 7.03
N TRP A 193 21.57 26.91 6.99
CA TRP A 193 20.74 27.10 5.80
C TRP A 193 21.51 27.99 4.83
N ILE A 194 21.91 27.45 3.68
CA ILE A 194 22.25 28.27 2.53
C ILE A 194 21.07 28.16 1.55
N ALA A 195 20.29 29.23 1.54
CA ALA A 195 19.47 29.63 0.42
C ALA A 195 20.37 29.90 -0.78
N THR A 196 19.97 29.47 -1.97
CA THR A 196 20.27 30.23 -3.18
C THR A 196 19.13 30.02 -4.18
N GLU A 197 18.59 31.15 -4.58
CA GLU A 197 17.61 31.40 -5.65
C GLU A 197 18.11 30.84 -7.00
N ILE A 198 17.19 30.41 -7.87
CA ILE A 198 16.52 31.20 -8.93
C ILE A 198 15.21 30.49 -9.28
#